data_AF-A0AAU2ITX1-F1
#
_entry.id   AF-A0AAU2ITX1-F1
#
_cell.length_a   1.000
_cell.length_b   1.000
_cell.length_c   1.000
_cell.angle_alpha   90.00
_cell.angle_beta   90.00
_cell.angle_gamma   90.00
#
_symmetry.space_group_name_H-M   'P 1'
#
loop_
_entity.id
_entity.type
_entity.pdbx_description
1 polymer ?
#
loop_
_entity_poly.entity_id
_entity_poly.type
_entity_poly.pdbx_seq_one_letter_code
_entity_poly.pdbx_strand_id
1 'polypeptide(L)'
;MERQQYVERCSELFEVGGYAAVRTTAEAGLKELGPDPDLFRWLGQAHAAEDEDDHDTEAETAYRQGLALAPDDLGLLVSYLELCLRSDSFTYPGRSKRAVVMQARIEELAPPGSSERRRVDDALGWAGRGYWDDLKAGAAEGRLQRAAAAEQSVLVTDALRRSARGEFAGDGGEDLQAAELAAAVELLQGRRYVWMRLLLAHRVAAYVWTFVMSFGVNKALVWSGVLDFSLWGWLFWIPVLAAEAKLRQAKRLGRQRVVARMQERHAQTDAA
;
A
#
# COMPACT_ATOMS: atom_id res chain seq x y z
N MET A 1 -3.62 -27.09 -13.52
CA MET A 1 -2.71 -25.93 -13.64
C MET A 1 -1.37 -26.31 -13.04
N GLU A 2 -0.24 -25.86 -13.61
CA GLU A 2 1.08 -26.16 -13.04
C GLU A 2 1.43 -25.22 -11.88
N ARG A 3 2.31 -25.66 -10.98
CA ARG A 3 2.80 -24.84 -9.86
C ARG A 3 3.25 -23.44 -10.30
N GLN A 4 4.02 -23.38 -11.39
CA GLN A 4 4.58 -22.13 -11.90
C GLN A 4 3.49 -21.11 -12.27
N GLN A 5 2.36 -21.58 -12.81
CA GLN A 5 1.24 -20.72 -13.20
C GLN A 5 0.56 -20.09 -11.97
N TYR A 6 0.37 -20.83 -10.87
CA TYR A 6 -0.14 -20.24 -9.62
C TYR A 6 0.80 -19.18 -9.06
N VAL A 7 2.11 -19.45 -9.05
CA VAL A 7 3.14 -18.52 -8.56
C VAL A 7 3.17 -17.25 -9.40
N GLU A 8 3.10 -17.37 -10.73
CA GLU A 8 3.05 -16.24 -11.65
C GLU A 8 1.80 -15.39 -11.44
N ARG A 9 0.62 -16.02 -11.33
CA ARG A 9 -0.63 -15.30 -11.04
C ARG A 9 -0.60 -14.58 -9.69
N CYS A 10 -0.05 -15.22 -8.66
CA CYS A 10 0.15 -14.58 -7.36
C CYS A 10 1.04 -13.35 -7.49
N SER A 11 2.13 -13.44 -8.26
CA SER A 11 3.03 -12.30 -8.51
C SER A 11 2.32 -11.14 -9.22
N GLU A 12 1.65 -11.41 -10.35
CA GLU A 12 0.92 -10.40 -11.12
C GLU A 12 -0.14 -9.69 -10.27
N LEU A 13 -0.93 -10.47 -9.51
CA LEU A 13 -1.96 -9.93 -8.62
C LEU A 13 -1.34 -9.13 -7.47
N PHE A 14 -0.21 -9.58 -6.91
CA PHE A 14 0.45 -8.89 -5.81
C PHE A 14 0.97 -7.52 -6.23
N GLU A 15 1.54 -7.39 -7.43
CA GLU A 15 2.07 -6.14 -7.99
C GLU A 15 1.01 -5.04 -8.08
N VAL A 16 -0.24 -5.40 -8.39
CA VAL A 16 -1.36 -4.45 -8.47
C VAL A 16 -2.10 -4.28 -7.13
N GLY A 17 -1.60 -4.90 -6.05
CA GLY A 17 -2.21 -4.89 -4.73
C GLY A 17 -3.44 -5.80 -4.60
N GLY A 18 -3.66 -6.76 -5.49
CA GLY A 18 -4.75 -7.73 -5.41
C GLY A 18 -4.62 -8.75 -4.27
N TYR A 19 -4.26 -8.35 -3.05
CA TYR A 19 -3.89 -9.27 -1.95
C TYR A 19 -4.97 -10.32 -1.63
N ALA A 20 -6.25 -9.92 -1.56
CA ALA A 20 -7.35 -10.88 -1.42
C ALA A 20 -7.38 -11.91 -2.56
N ALA A 21 -7.15 -11.48 -3.81
CA ALA A 21 -7.07 -12.38 -4.95
C ALA A 21 -5.84 -13.29 -4.88
N VAL A 22 -4.68 -12.78 -4.45
CA VAL A 22 -3.47 -13.58 -4.20
C VAL A 22 -3.76 -14.69 -3.20
N ARG A 23 -4.45 -14.40 -2.09
CA ARG A 23 -4.83 -15.42 -1.10
C ARG A 23 -5.70 -16.50 -1.72
N THR A 24 -6.76 -16.13 -2.43
CA THR A 24 -7.64 -17.09 -3.11
C THR A 24 -6.87 -17.94 -4.12
N THR A 25 -5.97 -17.34 -4.90
CA THR A 25 -5.14 -18.04 -5.88
C THR A 25 -4.14 -18.99 -5.22
N ALA A 26 -3.45 -18.55 -4.16
CA ALA A 26 -2.50 -19.38 -3.42
C ALA A 26 -3.20 -20.55 -2.70
N GLU A 27 -4.35 -20.31 -2.06
CA GLU A 27 -5.16 -21.34 -1.41
C GLU A 27 -5.69 -22.37 -2.41
N ALA A 28 -6.14 -21.93 -3.58
CA ALA A 28 -6.54 -22.83 -4.66
C ALA A 28 -5.38 -23.72 -5.11
N GLY A 29 -4.19 -23.12 -5.33
CA GLY A 29 -2.98 -23.88 -5.67
C GLY A 29 -2.59 -24.89 -4.59
N LEU A 30 -2.63 -24.51 -3.31
CA LEU A 30 -2.35 -25.41 -2.18
C LEU A 30 -3.37 -26.56 -2.10
N LYS A 31 -4.64 -26.31 -2.44
CA LYS A 31 -5.69 -27.32 -2.45
C LYS A 31 -5.55 -28.30 -3.61
N GLU A 32 -5.16 -27.82 -4.79
CA GLU A 32 -5.05 -28.66 -6.00
C GLU A 32 -3.71 -29.42 -6.07
N LEU A 33 -2.60 -28.75 -5.76
CA LEU A 33 -1.25 -29.29 -5.91
C LEU A 33 -0.69 -29.88 -4.61
N GLY A 34 -1.34 -29.58 -3.49
CA GLY A 34 -0.86 -29.93 -2.16
C GLY A 34 0.09 -28.88 -1.56
N PRO A 35 0.70 -29.17 -0.41
CA PRO A 35 1.55 -28.22 0.31
C PRO A 35 2.78 -27.82 -0.51
N ASP A 36 2.96 -26.51 -0.73
CA ASP A 36 4.07 -25.96 -1.51
C ASP A 36 4.65 -24.70 -0.83
N PRO A 37 5.98 -24.59 -0.67
CA PRO A 37 6.60 -23.47 0.04
C PRO A 37 6.45 -22.12 -0.68
N ASP A 38 6.46 -22.08 -2.01
CA ASP A 38 6.29 -20.84 -2.77
C ASP A 38 4.86 -20.30 -2.62
N LEU A 39 3.85 -21.18 -2.65
CA LEU A 39 2.46 -20.79 -2.43
C LEU A 39 2.21 -20.33 -0.98
N PHE A 40 2.83 -20.98 0.01
CA PHE A 40 2.78 -20.51 1.39
C PHE A 40 3.44 -19.14 1.57
N ARG A 41 4.54 -18.87 0.84
CA ARG A 41 5.19 -17.55 0.85
C ARG A 41 4.25 -16.47 0.30
N TRP A 42 3.61 -16.71 -0.84
CA TRP A 42 2.64 -15.75 -1.41
C TRP A 42 1.42 -15.53 -0.53
N LEU A 43 0.89 -16.60 0.09
CA LEU A 43 -0.22 -16.50 1.04
C LEU A 43 0.17 -15.63 2.24
N GLY A 44 1.36 -15.87 2.83
CA GLY A 44 1.86 -15.09 3.95
C GLY A 44 2.11 -13.62 3.59
N GLN A 45 2.68 -13.35 2.41
CA GLN A 45 2.92 -11.99 1.92
C GLN A 45 1.60 -11.24 1.69
N ALA A 46 0.59 -11.91 1.14
CA ALA A 46 -0.72 -11.30 0.91
C ALA A 46 -1.46 -10.98 2.21
N HIS A 47 -1.30 -11.78 3.27
CA HIS A 47 -1.80 -11.43 4.60
C HIS A 47 -1.01 -10.27 5.21
N ALA A 48 0.33 -10.31 5.17
CA ALA A 48 1.18 -9.29 5.77
C ALA A 48 1.09 -7.91 5.07
N ALA A 49 0.69 -7.86 3.80
CA ALA A 49 0.57 -6.63 3.03
C ALA A 49 -0.75 -5.86 3.26
N GLU A 50 -1.79 -6.51 3.80
CA GLU A 50 -2.98 -5.82 4.27
C GLU A 50 -2.72 -5.32 5.70
N ASP A 51 -2.45 -4.02 5.81
CA ASP A 51 -2.14 -3.27 7.05
C ASP A 51 -3.34 -3.12 8.00
N GLU A 52 -4.27 -4.07 7.96
CA GLU A 52 -5.32 -4.28 8.96
C GLU A 52 -4.79 -5.38 9.87
N ASP A 53 -4.40 -5.05 11.11
CA ASP A 53 -3.70 -5.92 12.09
C ASP A 53 -4.32 -7.32 12.30
N ASP A 54 -5.53 -7.55 11.78
CA ASP A 54 -6.30 -8.80 11.81
C ASP A 54 -5.68 -9.94 10.97
N HIS A 55 -4.60 -9.72 10.20
CA HIS A 55 -4.02 -10.75 9.31
C HIS A 55 -2.62 -11.25 9.68
N ASP A 56 -2.02 -10.74 10.76
CA ASP A 56 -0.66 -11.10 11.18
C ASP A 56 -0.52 -12.57 11.59
N THR A 57 -1.58 -13.14 12.18
CA THR A 57 -1.58 -14.52 12.68
C THR A 57 -1.64 -15.52 11.52
N GLU A 58 -2.44 -15.20 10.51
CA GLU A 58 -2.59 -15.96 9.27
C GLU A 58 -1.29 -15.90 8.46
N ALA A 59 -0.66 -14.72 8.36
CA ALA A 59 0.66 -14.57 7.75
C ALA A 59 1.71 -15.45 8.42
N GLU A 60 1.80 -15.38 9.76
CA GLU A 60 2.72 -16.21 10.54
C GLU A 60 2.44 -17.71 10.34
N THR A 61 1.18 -18.10 10.30
CA THR A 61 0.78 -19.50 10.08
C THR A 61 1.25 -20.01 8.71
N ALA A 62 1.01 -19.24 7.66
CA ALA A 62 1.44 -19.58 6.30
C ALA A 62 2.97 -19.71 6.21
N TYR A 63 3.72 -18.75 6.76
CA TYR A 63 5.19 -18.81 6.75
C TYR A 63 5.73 -20.02 7.51
N ARG A 64 5.14 -20.36 8.66
CA ARG A 64 5.56 -21.54 9.42
C ARG A 64 5.24 -22.85 8.70
N GLN A 65 4.11 -22.93 8.00
CA GLN A 65 3.78 -24.08 7.18
C GLN A 65 4.75 -24.23 6.00
N GLY A 66 5.09 -23.13 5.33
CA GLY A 66 6.12 -23.12 4.28
C GLY A 66 7.50 -23.56 4.79
N LEU A 67 7.97 -23.00 5.91
CA LEU A 67 9.26 -23.34 6.51
C LEU A 67 9.32 -24.77 7.08
N ALA A 68 8.18 -25.36 7.43
CA ALA A 68 8.13 -26.78 7.82
C ALA A 68 8.43 -27.70 6.63
N LEU A 69 8.15 -27.26 5.39
CA LEU A 69 8.46 -27.98 4.15
C LEU A 69 9.87 -27.66 3.65
N ALA A 70 10.25 -26.38 3.69
CA ALA A 70 11.53 -25.88 3.21
C ALA A 70 12.18 -24.97 4.28
N PRO A 71 12.87 -25.55 5.28
CA PRO A 71 13.43 -24.79 6.41
C PRO A 71 14.46 -23.73 6.02
N ASP A 72 15.13 -23.94 4.89
CA ASP A 72 16.22 -23.10 4.38
C ASP A 72 15.78 -22.25 3.18
N ASP A 73 14.47 -22.15 2.91
CA ASP A 73 13.96 -21.25 1.88
C ASP A 73 14.18 -19.79 2.30
N LEU A 74 15.12 -19.13 1.62
CA LEU A 74 15.51 -17.75 1.91
C LEU A 74 14.35 -16.77 1.77
N GLY A 75 13.45 -16.99 0.81
CA GLY A 75 12.30 -16.10 0.58
C GLY A 75 11.32 -16.12 1.74
N LEU A 76 11.02 -17.32 2.27
CA LEU A 76 10.19 -17.52 3.46
C LEU A 76 10.85 -16.97 4.71
N LEU A 77 12.14 -17.25 4.91
CA LEU A 77 12.90 -16.74 6.07
C LEU A 77 12.89 -15.21 6.11
N VAL A 78 13.17 -14.55 4.97
CA VAL A 78 13.18 -13.07 4.88
C VAL A 78 11.78 -12.51 5.10
N SER A 79 10.76 -13.06 4.44
CA SER A 79 9.38 -12.55 4.57
C SER A 79 8.84 -12.71 6.00
N TYR A 80 9.20 -13.81 6.67
CA TYR A 80 8.80 -14.02 8.05
C TYR A 80 9.60 -13.16 9.04
N LEU A 81 10.88 -12.91 8.77
CA LEU A 81 11.68 -11.95 9.53
C LEU A 81 11.04 -10.56 9.47
N GLU A 82 10.68 -10.08 8.28
CA GLU A 82 10.04 -8.78 8.06
C GLU A 82 8.74 -8.64 8.90
N LEU A 83 7.87 -9.66 8.89
CA LEU A 83 6.68 -9.70 9.76
C LEU A 83 7.04 -9.63 11.25
N CYS A 84 8.05 -10.40 11.68
CA CYS A 84 8.47 -10.42 13.08
C CYS A 84 9.05 -9.07 13.54
N LEU A 85 9.73 -8.35 12.65
CA LEU A 85 10.31 -7.05 12.94
C LEU A 85 9.28 -5.91 12.96
N ARG A 86 8.21 -6.00 12.16
CA ARG A 86 7.08 -5.04 12.22
C ARG A 86 6.26 -5.18 13.51
N SER A 87 6.22 -6.38 14.07
CA SER A 87 5.45 -6.66 15.28
C SER A 87 6.03 -5.95 16.50
N ASP A 88 5.17 -5.31 17.30
CA ASP A 88 5.59 -4.73 18.58
C ASP A 88 6.14 -5.82 19.51
N SER A 89 7.41 -5.67 19.92
CA SER A 89 8.11 -6.61 20.79
C SER A 89 7.50 -6.73 22.20
N PHE A 90 6.79 -5.69 22.66
CA PHE A 90 6.11 -5.73 23.95
C PHE A 90 4.85 -6.61 23.88
N THR A 91 4.08 -6.44 22.80
CA THR A 91 2.86 -7.23 22.56
C THR A 91 3.17 -8.66 22.09
N TYR A 92 4.20 -8.86 21.27
CA TYR A 92 4.56 -10.14 20.65
C TYR A 92 6.03 -10.54 20.86
N PRO A 93 6.50 -10.74 22.11
CA PRO A 93 7.91 -11.02 22.42
C PRO A 93 8.43 -12.32 21.76
N GLY A 94 7.52 -13.27 21.45
CA GLY A 94 7.87 -14.48 20.73
C GLY A 94 8.35 -14.24 19.30
N ARG A 95 7.76 -13.24 18.60
CA ARG A 95 8.15 -12.88 17.23
C ARG A 95 9.54 -12.24 17.22
N SER A 96 9.84 -11.36 18.17
CA SER A 96 11.18 -10.76 18.28
C SER A 96 12.28 -11.79 18.51
N LYS A 97 12.05 -12.82 19.34
CA LYS A 97 13.02 -13.92 19.52
C LYS A 97 13.23 -14.71 18.23
N ARG A 98 12.15 -14.96 17.49
CA ARG A 98 12.19 -15.68 16.21
C ARG A 98 12.93 -14.89 15.14
N ALA A 99 12.78 -13.56 15.11
CA ALA A 99 13.50 -12.67 14.21
C ALA A 99 15.03 -12.86 14.34
N VAL A 100 15.55 -12.90 15.57
CA VAL A 100 17.00 -13.12 15.80
C VAL A 100 17.47 -14.46 15.25
N VAL A 101 16.69 -15.53 15.45
CA VAL A 101 17.02 -16.86 14.93
C VAL A 101 17.00 -16.90 13.40
N MET A 102 15.98 -16.30 12.78
CA MET A 102 15.88 -16.21 11.32
C MET A 102 17.00 -15.38 10.73
N GLN A 103 17.34 -14.24 11.36
CA GLN A 103 18.47 -13.44 10.94
C GLN A 103 19.72 -14.30 10.89
N ALA A 104 20.13 -14.93 12.00
CA ALA A 104 21.30 -15.80 12.03
C ALA A 104 21.27 -16.88 10.93
N ARG A 105 20.11 -17.49 10.69
CA ARG A 105 19.96 -18.50 9.63
C ARG A 105 20.11 -17.91 8.23
N ILE A 106 19.54 -16.75 7.95
CA ILE A 106 19.74 -16.03 6.67
C ILE A 106 21.21 -15.64 6.53
N GLU A 107 21.88 -15.30 7.63
CA GLU A 107 23.30 -14.96 7.57
C GLU A 107 24.17 -16.15 7.15
N GLU A 108 23.84 -17.34 7.61
CA GLU A 108 24.51 -18.59 7.21
C GLU A 108 24.24 -18.96 5.74
N LEU A 109 23.01 -18.76 5.28
CA LEU A 109 22.55 -19.25 3.97
C LEU A 109 22.78 -18.28 2.82
N ALA A 110 22.64 -16.97 3.06
CA ALA A 110 22.70 -15.95 2.02
C ALA A 110 24.11 -15.35 1.89
N PRO A 111 24.73 -15.39 0.68
CA PRO A 111 26.03 -14.78 0.44
C PRO A 111 26.05 -13.27 0.77
N PRO A 112 27.16 -12.73 1.28
CA PRO A 112 27.31 -11.30 1.47
C PRO A 112 27.02 -10.51 0.18
N GLY A 113 26.17 -9.48 0.28
CA GLY A 113 25.78 -8.64 -0.86
C GLY A 113 24.61 -9.16 -1.72
N SER A 114 23.98 -10.28 -1.34
CA SER A 114 22.78 -10.77 -2.03
C SER A 114 21.57 -9.83 -1.86
N SER A 115 20.53 -10.02 -2.67
CA SER A 115 19.24 -9.32 -2.54
C SER A 115 18.61 -9.56 -1.17
N GLU A 116 18.69 -10.79 -0.67
CA GLU A 116 18.12 -11.23 0.59
C GLU A 116 18.83 -10.56 1.75
N ARG A 117 20.17 -10.49 1.72
CA ARG A 117 20.94 -9.73 2.72
C ARG A 117 20.55 -8.25 2.75
N ARG A 118 20.43 -7.62 1.59
CA ARG A 118 20.00 -6.21 1.51
C ARG A 118 18.60 -6.00 2.08
N ARG A 119 17.65 -6.89 1.79
CA ARG A 119 16.30 -6.82 2.38
C ARG A 119 16.32 -6.96 3.90
N VAL A 120 17.13 -7.88 4.42
CA VAL A 120 17.32 -8.03 5.88
C VAL A 120 17.92 -6.77 6.48
N ASP A 121 18.98 -6.22 5.86
CA ASP A 121 19.63 -4.99 6.32
C ASP A 121 18.67 -3.79 6.29
N ASP A 122 17.83 -3.68 5.25
CA ASP A 122 16.81 -2.65 5.13
C ASP A 122 15.73 -2.79 6.22
N ALA A 123 15.26 -4.02 6.48
CA ALA A 123 14.25 -4.31 7.51
C ALA A 123 14.78 -4.08 8.93
N LEU A 124 16.02 -4.50 9.22
CA LEU A 124 16.70 -4.24 10.48
C LEU A 124 17.06 -2.76 10.63
N GLY A 125 17.43 -2.11 9.53
CA GLY A 125 17.66 -0.67 9.46
C GLY A 125 16.39 0.14 9.71
N TRP A 126 15.20 -0.46 9.60
CA TRP A 126 13.92 0.13 10.02
C TRP A 126 13.60 -0.19 11.49
N ALA A 127 13.78 -1.44 11.91
CA ALA A 127 13.47 -1.90 13.27
C ALA A 127 14.48 -1.45 14.35
N GLY A 128 15.71 -1.13 13.96
CA GLY A 128 16.81 -0.73 14.85
C GLY A 128 17.00 0.78 14.96
N ARG A 129 16.10 1.60 14.39
CA ARG A 129 16.27 3.06 14.41
C ARG A 129 16.06 3.64 15.80
N GLY A 130 16.99 4.48 16.21
CA GLY A 130 16.74 5.42 17.30
C GLY A 130 15.86 6.57 16.80
N TYR A 131 15.23 7.27 17.75
CA TYR A 131 14.34 8.42 17.50
C TYR A 131 14.85 9.42 16.43
N TRP A 132 16.16 9.67 16.39
CA TRP A 132 16.77 10.61 15.45
C TRP A 132 16.90 10.10 14.02
N ASP A 133 17.04 8.79 13.84
CA ASP A 133 17.09 8.17 12.51
C ASP A 133 15.68 8.01 11.95
N ASP A 134 14.67 7.78 12.80
CA ASP A 134 13.26 7.85 12.42
C ASP A 134 12.85 9.24 11.95
N LEU A 135 13.31 10.30 12.63
CA LEU A 135 13.01 11.67 12.22
C LEU A 135 13.62 12.01 10.84
N LYS A 136 14.84 11.52 10.55
CA LYS A 136 15.48 11.71 9.24
C LYS A 136 14.84 10.87 8.15
N ALA A 137 14.52 9.61 8.44
CA ALA A 137 13.82 8.72 7.52
C ALA A 137 12.43 9.29 7.17
N GLY A 138 11.65 9.70 8.17
CA GLY A 138 10.35 10.36 7.97
C GLY A 138 10.46 11.69 7.20
N ALA A 139 11.56 12.43 7.33
CA ALA A 139 11.79 13.62 6.52
C ALA A 139 12.13 13.29 5.06
N ALA A 140 12.88 12.22 4.79
CA ALA A 140 13.21 11.75 3.45
C ALA A 140 11.98 11.13 2.75
N GLU A 141 11.27 10.26 3.45
CA GLU A 141 10.02 9.68 3.01
C GLU A 141 8.96 10.75 2.79
N GLY A 142 8.85 11.73 3.70
CA GLY A 142 7.96 12.87 3.53
C GLY A 142 8.29 13.73 2.29
N ARG A 143 9.56 13.79 1.86
CA ARG A 143 9.92 14.44 0.58
C ARG A 143 9.50 13.60 -0.62
N LEU A 144 9.72 12.29 -0.58
CA LEU A 144 9.32 11.37 -1.65
C LEU A 144 7.79 11.29 -1.80
N GLN A 145 7.07 11.15 -0.69
CA GLN A 145 5.61 11.18 -0.65
C GLN A 145 5.05 12.51 -1.16
N ARG A 146 5.66 13.66 -0.81
CA ARG A 146 5.27 14.97 -1.37
C ARG A 146 5.51 15.05 -2.87
N ALA A 147 6.64 14.55 -3.37
CA ALA A 147 6.95 14.55 -4.79
C ALA A 147 5.97 13.66 -5.57
N ALA A 148 5.78 12.41 -5.14
CA ALA A 148 4.84 11.47 -5.74
C ALA A 148 3.40 12.00 -5.73
N ALA A 149 3.00 12.65 -4.63
CA ALA A 149 1.64 13.14 -4.50
C ALA A 149 1.41 14.50 -5.19
N ALA A 150 2.46 15.26 -5.49
CA ALA A 150 2.41 16.42 -6.39
C ALA A 150 2.32 15.96 -7.85
N GLU A 151 3.14 14.99 -8.24
CA GLU A 151 3.11 14.36 -9.57
C GLU A 151 1.74 13.73 -9.86
N GLN A 152 1.17 13.01 -8.89
CA GLN A 152 -0.16 12.42 -9.02
C GLN A 152 -1.28 13.45 -9.22
N SER A 153 -1.23 14.59 -8.52
CA SER A 153 -2.21 15.67 -8.73
C SER A 153 -2.11 16.24 -10.15
N VAL A 154 -0.88 16.42 -10.66
CA VAL A 154 -0.63 16.88 -12.03
C VAL A 154 -1.20 15.89 -13.04
N LEU A 155 -0.95 14.59 -12.87
CA LEU A 155 -1.46 13.55 -13.76
C LEU A 155 -2.99 13.49 -13.78
N VAL A 156 -3.65 13.55 -12.62
CA VAL A 156 -5.12 13.54 -12.54
C VAL A 156 -5.72 14.79 -13.18
N THR A 157 -5.12 15.96 -12.95
CA THR A 157 -5.62 17.23 -13.51
C THR A 157 -5.40 17.31 -15.02
N ASP A 158 -4.29 16.79 -15.53
CA ASP A 158 -4.05 16.64 -16.96
C ASP A 158 -5.04 15.66 -17.61
N ALA A 159 -5.26 14.49 -16.99
CA ALA A 159 -6.26 13.52 -17.45
C ALA A 159 -7.67 14.13 -17.53
N LEU A 160 -8.06 14.91 -16.52
CA LEU A 160 -9.33 15.65 -16.53
C LEU A 160 -9.42 16.68 -17.65
N ARG A 161 -8.32 17.38 -17.97
CA ARG A 161 -8.27 18.33 -19.10
C ARG A 161 -8.36 17.63 -20.45
N ARG A 162 -7.68 16.49 -20.62
CA ARG A 162 -7.78 15.66 -21.84
C ARG A 162 -9.19 15.10 -22.01
N SER A 163 -9.80 14.63 -20.94
CA SER A 163 -11.19 14.15 -20.94
C SER A 163 -12.18 15.26 -21.34
N ALA A 164 -12.01 16.48 -20.84
CA ALA A 164 -12.82 17.62 -21.24
C ALA A 164 -12.71 17.98 -22.74
N ARG A 165 -11.59 17.62 -23.39
CA ARG A 165 -11.37 17.77 -24.84
C ARG A 165 -11.81 16.56 -25.66
N GLY A 166 -12.30 15.49 -25.02
CA GLY A 166 -12.65 14.23 -25.69
C GLY A 166 -11.45 13.36 -26.08
N GLU A 167 -10.26 13.65 -25.56
CA GLU A 167 -9.00 12.98 -25.92
C GLU A 167 -8.61 11.84 -24.95
N PHE A 168 -9.47 11.51 -23.98
CA PHE A 168 -9.17 10.50 -22.95
C PHE A 168 -9.83 9.16 -23.27
N ALA A 169 -9.04 8.14 -23.62
CA ALA A 169 -9.52 6.77 -23.81
C ALA A 169 -9.84 6.13 -22.44
N GLY A 170 -11.11 5.80 -22.23
CA GLY A 170 -11.68 5.57 -20.89
C GLY A 170 -11.45 4.22 -20.22
N ASP A 171 -10.69 3.28 -20.79
CA ASP A 171 -10.69 1.90 -20.27
C ASP A 171 -9.49 1.55 -19.37
N GLY A 172 -8.34 2.22 -19.54
CA GLY A 172 -7.12 2.00 -18.74
C GLY A 172 -6.47 0.60 -18.86
N GLY A 173 -7.20 -0.43 -19.30
CA GLY A 173 -6.71 -1.80 -19.44
C GLY A 173 -6.26 -2.43 -18.12
N GLU A 174 -5.21 -3.24 -18.18
CA GLU A 174 -4.54 -3.82 -16.99
C GLU A 174 -3.47 -2.88 -16.40
N ASP A 175 -3.23 -1.70 -16.99
CA ASP A 175 -2.33 -0.70 -16.41
C ASP A 175 -3.01 -0.02 -15.21
N LEU A 176 -2.46 -0.29 -14.02
CA LEU A 176 -2.94 0.25 -12.75
C LEU A 176 -3.02 1.78 -12.78
N GLN A 177 -1.98 2.46 -13.26
CA GLN A 177 -1.95 3.93 -13.25
C GLN A 177 -3.00 4.50 -14.20
N ALA A 178 -3.15 3.92 -15.39
CA ALA A 178 -4.17 4.32 -16.35
C ALA A 178 -5.60 4.06 -15.83
N ALA A 179 -5.84 2.92 -15.17
CA ALA A 179 -7.13 2.58 -14.58
C ALA A 179 -7.48 3.49 -13.38
N GLU A 180 -6.51 3.82 -12.52
CA GLU A 180 -6.71 4.80 -11.44
C GLU A 180 -7.05 6.19 -12.00
N LEU A 181 -6.36 6.63 -13.06
CA LEU A 181 -6.65 7.91 -13.73
C LEU A 181 -8.03 7.90 -14.39
N ALA A 182 -8.43 6.82 -15.05
CA ALA A 182 -9.75 6.68 -15.64
C ALA A 182 -10.86 6.74 -14.59
N ALA A 183 -10.70 6.04 -13.46
CA ALA A 183 -11.63 6.11 -12.34
C ALA A 183 -11.67 7.51 -11.69
N ALA A 184 -10.52 8.20 -11.61
CA ALA A 184 -10.44 9.56 -11.09
C ALA A 184 -11.19 10.55 -12.00
N VAL A 185 -11.03 10.42 -13.32
CA VAL A 185 -11.77 11.21 -14.31
C VAL A 185 -13.26 10.98 -14.16
N GLU A 186 -13.71 9.72 -14.19
CA GLU A 186 -15.12 9.34 -14.05
C GLU A 186 -15.77 9.93 -12.78
N LEU A 187 -15.08 9.85 -11.64
CA LEU A 187 -15.58 10.37 -10.38
C LEU A 187 -15.61 11.91 -10.30
N LEU A 188 -14.73 12.61 -11.02
CA LEU A 188 -14.52 14.06 -10.88
C LEU A 188 -15.00 14.90 -12.07
N GLN A 189 -15.44 14.28 -13.17
CA GLN A 189 -15.86 14.97 -14.40
C GLN A 189 -17.11 15.85 -14.21
N GLY A 190 -17.94 15.55 -13.20
CA GLY A 190 -19.19 16.26 -12.94
C GLY A 190 -19.06 17.74 -12.56
N ARG A 191 -20.07 18.55 -12.91
CA ARG A 191 -20.17 19.99 -12.57
C ARG A 191 -20.16 20.23 -11.05
N ARG A 192 -20.68 19.30 -10.25
CA ARG A 192 -20.64 19.37 -8.77
C ARG A 192 -19.22 19.29 -8.18
N TYR A 193 -18.25 18.80 -8.95
CA TYR A 193 -16.88 18.55 -8.51
C TYR A 193 -15.88 19.60 -9.01
N VAL A 194 -16.35 20.72 -9.56
CA VAL A 194 -15.48 21.83 -10.02
C VAL A 194 -14.58 22.33 -8.88
N TRP A 195 -15.15 22.54 -7.69
CA TRP A 195 -14.38 23.00 -6.53
C TRP A 195 -13.32 21.98 -6.08
N MET A 196 -13.66 20.68 -6.10
CA MET A 196 -12.70 19.62 -5.77
C MET A 196 -11.56 19.57 -6.79
N ARG A 197 -11.86 19.72 -8.09
CA ARG A 197 -10.82 19.81 -9.13
C ARG A 197 -9.88 20.99 -8.93
N LEU A 198 -10.41 22.13 -8.49
CA LEU A 198 -9.61 23.32 -8.20
C LEU A 198 -8.71 23.11 -6.96
N LEU A 199 -9.25 22.50 -5.90
CA LEU A 199 -8.46 22.13 -4.72
C LEU A 199 -7.33 21.16 -5.08
N LEU A 200 -7.60 20.18 -5.94
CA LEU A 200 -6.59 19.22 -6.39
C LEU A 200 -5.53 19.88 -7.28
N ALA A 201 -5.92 20.74 -8.21
CA ALA A 201 -4.98 21.48 -9.07
C ALA A 201 -4.06 22.43 -8.31
N HIS A 202 -4.51 22.95 -7.18
CA HIS A 202 -3.74 23.83 -6.31
C HIS A 202 -3.52 23.22 -4.93
N ARG A 203 -3.27 21.91 -4.88
CA ARG A 203 -3.21 21.13 -3.63
C ARG A 203 -2.33 21.76 -2.57
N VAL A 204 -1.08 22.10 -2.90
CA VAL A 204 -0.15 22.71 -1.93
C VAL A 204 -0.70 24.03 -1.38
N ALA A 205 -1.21 24.91 -2.26
CA ALA A 205 -1.81 26.17 -1.84
C ALA A 205 -3.08 25.95 -1.00
N ALA A 206 -3.91 24.96 -1.35
CA ALA A 206 -5.10 24.61 -0.59
C ALA A 206 -4.74 24.16 0.84
N TYR A 207 -3.75 23.30 1.02
CA TYR A 207 -3.27 22.89 2.35
C TYR A 207 -2.72 24.09 3.16
N VAL A 208 -1.91 24.95 2.53
CA VAL A 208 -1.35 26.14 3.19
C VAL A 208 -2.46 27.10 3.63
N TRP A 209 -3.40 27.42 2.73
CA TRP A 209 -4.51 28.33 3.05
C TRP A 209 -5.45 27.75 4.10
N THR A 210 -5.79 26.47 4.00
CA THR A 210 -6.59 25.78 5.01
C THR A 210 -5.91 25.83 6.38
N PHE A 211 -4.59 25.59 6.44
CA PHE A 211 -3.83 25.70 7.69
C PHE A 211 -3.86 27.12 8.26
N VAL A 212 -3.57 28.13 7.44
CA VAL A 212 -3.57 29.54 7.84
C VAL A 212 -4.95 29.98 8.33
N MET A 213 -6.03 29.64 7.61
CA MET A 213 -7.40 29.97 8.00
C MET A 213 -7.83 29.24 9.28
N SER A 214 -7.48 27.95 9.39
CA SER A 214 -7.76 27.15 10.59
C SER A 214 -7.13 27.76 11.84
N PHE A 215 -5.83 28.05 11.77
CA PHE A 215 -5.10 28.66 12.88
C PHE A 215 -5.56 30.08 13.17
N GLY A 216 -5.80 30.88 12.13
CA GLY A 216 -6.26 32.26 12.23
C GLY A 216 -7.62 32.37 12.92
N VAL A 217 -8.60 31.56 12.53
CA VAL A 217 -9.93 31.54 13.17
C VAL A 217 -9.84 31.09 14.62
N ASN A 218 -9.07 30.05 14.93
CA ASN A 218 -8.91 29.60 16.31
C ASN A 218 -8.24 30.67 17.19
N LYS A 219 -7.20 31.33 16.69
CA LYS A 219 -6.53 32.44 17.37
C LYS A 219 -7.47 33.63 17.57
N ALA A 220 -8.22 34.02 16.54
CA ALA A 220 -9.14 35.15 16.61
C ALA A 220 -10.26 34.92 17.64
N LEU A 221 -10.81 33.70 17.71
CA LEU A 221 -11.85 33.32 18.68
C LEU A 221 -11.33 33.27 20.13
N VAL A 222 -10.08 32.90 20.33
CA VAL A 222 -9.45 32.94 21.66
C VAL A 222 -9.11 34.37 22.07
N TRP A 223 -8.56 35.17 21.16
CA TRP A 223 -8.19 36.55 21.44
C TRP A 223 -9.39 37.50 21.62
N SER A 224 -10.55 37.17 21.04
CA SER A 224 -11.77 37.93 21.29
C SER A 224 -12.34 37.72 22.70
N GLY A 225 -11.78 36.79 23.48
CA GLY A 225 -12.26 36.45 24.82
C GLY A 225 -13.60 35.71 24.82
N VAL A 226 -14.10 35.29 23.65
CA VAL A 226 -15.35 34.54 23.52
C VAL A 226 -15.18 33.09 23.98
N LEU A 227 -13.98 32.52 23.78
CA LEU A 227 -13.65 31.14 24.17
C LEU A 227 -12.22 31.09 24.73
N ASP A 228 -11.99 30.29 25.77
CA ASP A 228 -10.62 30.00 26.26
C ASP A 228 -9.87 29.05 25.33
N PHE A 229 -10.61 28.31 24.49
CA PHE A 229 -10.08 27.34 23.53
C PHE A 229 -11.01 27.21 22.31
N SER A 230 -10.45 27.10 21.10
CA SER A 230 -11.22 26.93 19.87
C SER A 230 -10.65 25.85 18.96
N LEU A 231 -11.55 24.99 18.45
CA LEU A 231 -11.29 24.02 17.38
C LEU A 231 -12.10 24.30 16.11
N TRP A 232 -12.86 25.39 16.05
CA TRP A 232 -13.72 25.71 14.90
C TRP A 232 -12.96 25.81 13.57
N GLY A 233 -11.68 26.21 13.61
CA GLY A 233 -10.80 26.21 12.46
C GLY A 233 -10.59 24.83 11.82
N TRP A 234 -10.87 23.72 12.52
CA TRP A 234 -10.76 22.37 11.95
C TRP A 234 -11.81 22.12 10.85
N LEU A 235 -12.93 22.85 10.83
CA LEU A 235 -13.94 22.70 9.79
C LEU A 235 -13.41 23.04 8.38
N PHE A 236 -12.39 23.90 8.28
CA PHE A 236 -11.76 24.22 6.99
C PHE A 236 -11.02 23.04 6.36
N TRP A 237 -10.74 21.98 7.12
CA TRP A 237 -10.11 20.77 6.59
C TRP A 237 -11.10 19.87 5.86
N ILE A 238 -12.42 19.98 6.12
CA ILE A 238 -13.44 19.10 5.54
C ILE A 238 -13.36 19.05 3.99
N PRO A 239 -13.31 20.18 3.25
CA PRO A 239 -13.26 20.13 1.79
C PRO A 239 -11.97 19.49 1.24
N VAL A 240 -10.83 19.73 1.89
CA VAL A 240 -9.54 19.15 1.50
C VAL A 240 -9.56 17.63 1.73
N LEU A 241 -10.00 17.19 2.91
CA LEU A 241 -10.11 15.77 3.24
C LEU A 241 -11.13 15.05 2.35
N ALA A 242 -12.23 15.71 1.96
CA ALA A 242 -13.20 15.16 1.02
C ALA A 242 -12.61 14.95 -0.38
N ALA A 243 -11.80 15.90 -0.88
CA ALA A 243 -11.08 15.76 -2.15
C ALA A 243 -10.08 14.59 -2.11
N GLU A 244 -9.31 14.47 -1.03
CA GLU A 244 -8.39 13.35 -0.80
C GLU A 244 -9.12 12.00 -0.68
N ALA A 245 -10.25 11.96 0.02
CA ALA A 245 -11.08 10.76 0.12
C ALA A 245 -11.59 10.32 -1.25
N LYS A 246 -11.94 11.27 -2.13
CA LYS A 246 -12.35 10.96 -3.51
C LYS A 246 -11.22 10.41 -4.36
N LEU A 247 -9.99 10.93 -4.22
CA LEU A 247 -8.83 10.34 -4.88
C LEU A 247 -8.54 8.93 -4.37
N ARG A 248 -8.59 8.71 -3.06
CA ARG A 248 -8.45 7.36 -2.48
C ARG A 248 -9.53 6.40 -2.99
N GLN A 249 -10.77 6.89 -3.14
CA GLN A 249 -11.84 6.12 -3.75
C GLN A 249 -11.55 5.78 -5.21
N ALA A 250 -11.07 6.74 -6.00
CA ALA A 250 -10.68 6.52 -7.39
C ALA A 250 -9.60 5.45 -7.53
N LYS A 251 -8.57 5.52 -6.69
CA LYS A 251 -7.51 4.50 -6.63
C LYS A 251 -8.05 3.11 -6.36
N ARG A 252 -8.88 2.99 -5.32
CA ARG A 252 -9.52 1.72 -4.95
C ARG A 252 -10.33 1.14 -6.11
N LEU A 253 -11.12 1.98 -6.80
CA LEU A 253 -11.90 1.56 -7.97
C LEU A 253 -11.01 1.13 -9.15
N GLY A 254 -9.95 1.90 -9.45
CA GLY A 254 -8.99 1.57 -10.51
C GLY A 254 -8.32 0.22 -10.25
N ARG A 255 -7.79 0.02 -9.03
CA ARG A 255 -7.21 -1.24 -8.57
C ARG A 255 -8.21 -2.40 -8.68
N GLN A 256 -9.45 -2.22 -8.21
CA GLN A 256 -10.49 -3.26 -8.30
C GLN A 256 -10.77 -3.68 -9.75
N ARG A 257 -10.82 -2.71 -10.68
CA ARG A 257 -11.03 -3.00 -12.11
C ARG A 257 -9.87 -3.79 -12.71
N VAL A 258 -8.63 -3.41 -12.39
CA VAL A 258 -7.43 -4.14 -12.89
C VAL A 258 -7.39 -5.55 -12.33
N VAL A 259 -7.60 -5.73 -11.03
CA VAL A 259 -7.66 -7.06 -10.41
C VAL A 259 -8.75 -7.91 -11.06
N ALA A 260 -9.95 -7.37 -11.28
CA ALA A 260 -11.03 -8.10 -11.94
C ALA A 260 -10.66 -8.52 -13.37
N ARG A 261 -10.05 -7.64 -14.17
CA ARG A 261 -9.59 -7.97 -15.53
C ARG A 261 -8.51 -9.05 -15.54
N MET A 262 -7.53 -8.96 -14.63
CA MET A 262 -6.49 -9.99 -14.49
C MET A 262 -7.10 -11.34 -14.12
N GLN A 263 -8.07 -11.37 -13.18
CA GLN A 263 -8.79 -12.58 -12.82
C GLN A 263 -9.60 -13.15 -13.99
N GLU A 264 -10.24 -12.30 -14.80
CA GLU A 264 -10.95 -12.71 -16.02
C GLU A 264 -9.98 -13.32 -17.05
N ARG A 265 -8.82 -12.68 -17.28
CA ARG A 265 -7.77 -13.21 -18.17
C ARG A 265 -7.27 -14.57 -17.68
N HIS A 266 -7.00 -14.70 -16.38
CA HIS A 266 -6.58 -15.96 -15.77
C HIS A 266 -7.65 -17.05 -15.94
N ALA A 267 -8.92 -16.74 -15.72
CA ALA A 267 -10.04 -17.67 -15.90
C ALA A 267 -10.21 -18.09 -17.37
N GLN A 268 -10.03 -17.18 -18.33
CA GLN A 268 -10.05 -17.51 -19.75
C GLN A 268 -8.89 -18.42 -20.14
N THR A 269 -7.71 -18.22 -19.54
CA THR A 269 -6.53 -19.07 -19.76
C THR A 269 -6.76 -20.49 -19.22
N ASP A 270 -7.55 -20.66 -18.16
CA ASP A 270 -7.89 -21.98 -17.60
C ASP A 270 -8.94 -22.74 -18.42
N ALA A 271 -9.76 -22.01 -19.17
CA ALA A 271 -10.83 -22.59 -19.98
C ALA A 271 -10.38 -22.99 -21.40
N ALA A 272 -9.20 -22.55 -21.82
CA ALA A 272 -8.61 -22.81 -23.14
C ALA A 272 -7.68 -24.04 -23.11
#